data_AF-A0A3P7IVD9-F1
#
_entry.id   AF-A0A3P7IVD9-F1
#
_cell.length_a   1.000
_cell.length_b   1.000
_cell.length_c   1.000
_cell.angle_alpha   90.00
_cell.angle_beta   90.00
_cell.angle_gamma   90.00
#
_symmetry.space_group_name_H-M   'P 1'
#
loop_
_entity.id
_entity.type
_entity.pdbx_description
1 polymer ?
#
loop_
_entity_poly.entity_id
_entity_poly.type
_entity_poly.pdbx_seq_one_letter_code
_entity_poly.pdbx_strand_id
1 'polypeptide(L)'
;MGIVPTWEGANYLPSIIGRSSALRLMTTAAILTSQEAKDLGYVDAIYNEDEEFETLISSMLKNSAEVCKAQKAMLNASEQGEEAQLAVIRSVWGGKAQKQAIQRQLEAVVNKKSRK
;
A
#
# COMPACT_ATOMS: atom_id res chain seq x y z
N MET A 1 -25.15 6.53 -18.34
CA MET A 1 -25.26 5.34 -19.23
C MET A 1 -26.27 4.30 -18.74
N GLY A 2 -26.88 4.42 -17.55
CA GLY A 2 -27.87 3.43 -17.08
C GLY A 2 -27.26 2.05 -16.81
N ILE A 3 -25.94 1.98 -16.58
CA ILE A 3 -25.18 0.76 -16.37
C ILE A 3 -24.71 0.75 -14.91
N VAL A 4 -24.88 -0.39 -14.25
CA VAL A 4 -24.32 -0.65 -12.93
C VAL A 4 -22.82 -0.97 -13.07
N PRO A 5 -21.94 -0.39 -12.24
CA PRO A 5 -20.50 -0.64 -12.34
C PRO A 5 -20.17 -2.13 -12.24
N THR A 6 -19.37 -2.62 -13.18
CA THR A 6 -18.83 -3.99 -13.25
C THR A 6 -17.35 -4.00 -12.84
N TRP A 7 -16.68 -5.16 -12.91
CA TRP A 7 -15.25 -5.31 -12.55
C TRP A 7 -14.93 -4.89 -11.12
N GLU A 8 -15.78 -5.30 -10.17
CA GLU A 8 -15.62 -5.01 -8.74
C GLU A 8 -15.69 -3.52 -8.37
N GLY A 9 -16.05 -2.61 -9.29
CA GLY A 9 -16.19 -1.18 -8.99
C GLY A 9 -17.21 -0.91 -7.88
N ALA A 10 -18.29 -1.70 -7.80
CA ALA A 10 -19.26 -1.63 -6.72
C ALA A 10 -18.76 -2.24 -5.39
N ASN A 11 -17.74 -3.11 -5.43
CA ASN A 11 -17.19 -3.79 -4.26
C ASN A 11 -16.00 -3.03 -3.66
N TYR A 12 -15.06 -2.55 -4.49
CA TYR A 12 -13.87 -1.84 -4.03
C TYR A 12 -14.12 -0.35 -3.76
N LEU A 13 -14.95 0.33 -4.56
CA LEU A 13 -15.13 1.78 -4.35
C LEU A 13 -15.63 2.11 -2.93
N PRO A 14 -16.61 1.38 -2.35
CA PRO A 14 -17.00 1.60 -0.95
C PRO A 14 -15.91 1.31 0.08
N SER A 15 -14.99 0.38 -0.18
CA SER A 15 -13.88 0.08 0.75
C SER A 15 -12.78 1.13 0.69
N ILE A 16 -12.65 1.84 -0.43
CA ILE A 16 -11.68 2.92 -0.64
C ILE A 16 -12.19 4.25 -0.09
N ILE A 17 -13.38 4.70 -0.53
CA ILE A 17 -13.88 6.07 -0.24
C ILE A 17 -15.09 6.11 0.70
N GLY A 18 -15.50 4.96 1.23
CA GLY A 18 -16.67 4.82 2.07
C GLY A 18 -17.98 4.69 1.30
N ARG A 19 -18.96 4.01 1.91
CA ARG A 19 -20.25 3.65 1.28
C ARG A 19 -21.03 4.85 0.74
N SER A 20 -21.12 5.94 1.51
CA SER A 20 -21.93 7.11 1.13
C SER A 20 -21.35 7.84 -0.08
N SER A 21 -20.04 8.10 -0.05
CA SER A 21 -19.32 8.74 -1.15
C SER A 21 -19.35 7.88 -2.41
N ALA A 22 -19.18 6.56 -2.27
CA ALA A 22 -19.30 5.61 -3.38
C ALA A 22 -20.69 5.67 -4.03
N LEU A 23 -21.77 5.63 -3.24
CA LEU A 23 -23.13 5.71 -3.78
C LEU A 23 -23.37 7.04 -4.50
N ARG A 24 -22.90 8.16 -3.94
CA ARG A 24 -22.97 9.46 -4.60
C ARG A 24 -22.28 9.43 -5.95
N LEU A 25 -21.01 9.00 -6.02
CA LEU A 25 -20.26 8.98 -7.28
C LEU A 25 -20.87 8.03 -8.32
N MET A 26 -21.34 6.85 -7.90
CA MET A 26 -21.98 5.89 -8.81
C MET A 26 -23.29 6.42 -9.41
N THR A 27 -24.02 7.26 -8.67
CA THR A 27 -25.32 7.78 -9.12
C THR A 27 -25.21 9.12 -9.85
N THR A 28 -24.22 9.96 -9.52
CA THR A 28 -24.04 11.27 -10.14
C THR A 28 -23.04 11.27 -11.29
N ALA A 29 -22.15 10.28 -11.35
CA ALA A 29 -21.02 10.24 -12.29
C ALA A 29 -20.19 11.54 -12.29
N ALA A 30 -20.01 12.15 -11.11
CA ALA A 30 -19.28 13.40 -10.96
C ALA A 30 -17.81 13.24 -11.41
N ILE A 31 -17.32 14.23 -12.16
CA ILE A 31 -15.90 14.38 -12.49
C ILE A 31 -15.22 15.04 -11.29
N LEU A 32 -14.14 14.42 -10.81
CA LEU A 32 -13.37 14.91 -9.68
C LEU A 32 -12.07 15.55 -10.15
N THR A 33 -11.68 16.64 -9.50
CA THR A 33 -10.30 17.13 -9.56
C THR A 33 -9.35 16.17 -8.83
N SER A 34 -8.05 16.28 -9.09
CA SER A 34 -7.03 15.49 -8.39
C SER A 34 -7.11 15.67 -6.88
N GLN A 35 -7.32 16.92 -6.41
CA GLN A 35 -7.43 17.24 -4.99
C GLN A 35 -8.68 16.61 -4.36
N GLU A 36 -9.86 16.75 -4.98
CA GLU A 36 -11.08 16.12 -4.48
C GLU A 36 -10.98 14.60 -4.42
N ALA A 37 -10.34 13.97 -5.40
CA ALA A 37 -10.11 12.53 -5.40
C ALA A 37 -9.16 12.11 -4.27
N LYS A 38 -8.15 12.91 -3.94
CA LYS A 38 -7.25 12.67 -2.81
C LYS A 38 -7.95 12.86 -1.46
N ASP A 39 -8.75 13.90 -1.30
CA ASP A 39 -9.51 14.16 -0.08
C ASP A 39 -10.52 13.03 0.22
N LEU A 40 -11.04 12.37 -0.82
CA LEU A 40 -11.89 11.20 -0.70
C LEU A 40 -11.13 9.89 -0.38
N GLY A 41 -9.80 9.89 -0.50
CA GLY A 41 -8.97 8.68 -0.36
C GLY A 41 -8.90 7.81 -1.63
N TYR A 42 -9.40 8.30 -2.77
CA TYR A 42 -9.32 7.59 -4.05
C TYR A 42 -7.94 7.72 -4.71
N VAL A 43 -7.19 8.77 -4.36
CA VAL A 43 -5.83 9.05 -4.84
C VAL A 43 -4.90 9.18 -3.63
N ASP A 44 -3.81 8.42 -3.60
CA ASP A 44 -2.85 8.44 -2.49
C ASP A 44 -1.92 9.67 -2.51
N ALA A 45 -1.47 10.07 -3.70
CA ALA A 45 -0.49 11.14 -3.87
C ALA A 45 -0.82 12.01 -5.09
N ILE A 46 -0.50 13.31 -4.98
CA ILE A 46 -0.56 14.29 -6.07
C ILE A 46 0.84 14.89 -6.12
N TYR A 47 1.36 15.05 -7.32
CA TYR A 47 2.66 15.64 -7.62
C TYR A 47 2.51 16.59 -8.80
N ASN A 48 3.37 17.60 -8.86
CA ASN A 48 3.38 18.58 -9.94
C ASN A 48 4.56 18.36 -10.90
N GLU A 49 5.65 17.79 -10.40
CA GLU A 49 6.89 17.55 -11.14
C GLU A 49 7.22 16.04 -11.15
N ASP A 50 7.90 15.58 -12.21
CA ASP A 50 8.26 14.17 -12.36
C ASP A 50 9.26 13.71 -11.29
N GLU A 51 10.14 14.60 -10.80
CA GLU A 51 11.09 14.28 -9.74
C GLU A 51 10.41 13.93 -8.40
N GLU A 52 9.24 14.52 -8.12
CA GLU A 52 8.45 14.20 -6.93
C GLU A 52 7.88 12.78 -7.04
N PHE A 53 7.41 12.40 -8.23
CA PHE A 53 6.95 11.04 -8.52
C PHE A 53 8.10 10.03 -8.39
N GLU A 54 9.26 10.30 -8.99
CA GLU A 54 10.43 9.42 -8.90
C GLU A 54 10.91 9.23 -7.46
N THR A 55 10.84 10.29 -6.64
CA THR A 55 11.16 10.22 -5.21
C THR A 55 10.17 9.31 -4.47
N LEU A 56 8.87 9.43 -4.78
CA LEU A 56 7.83 8.58 -4.21
C LEU A 56 8.05 7.10 -4.58
N ILE A 57 8.27 6.79 -5.86
CA ILE A 57 8.50 5.42 -6.32
C ILE A 57 9.78 4.86 -5.70
N SER A 58 10.86 5.64 -5.68
CA SER A 58 12.12 5.25 -5.03
C SER A 58 11.93 4.91 -3.55
N SER A 59 10.99 5.57 -2.87
CA SER A 59 10.67 5.26 -1.47
C SER A 59 10.02 3.88 -1.29
N MET A 60 9.21 3.44 -2.24
CA MET A 60 8.56 2.12 -2.25
C MET A 60 9.53 0.99 -2.66
N LEU A 61 10.55 1.33 -3.46
CA LEU A 61 11.56 0.38 -3.96
C LEU A 61 12.80 0.25 -3.07
N LYS A 62 12.79 0.81 -1.85
CA LYS A 62 13.91 0.70 -0.89
C LYS A 62 14.23 -0.76 -0.50
N ASN A 63 13.23 -1.63 -0.55
CA ASN A 63 13.36 -3.03 -0.21
C ASN A 63 13.47 -3.90 -1.48
N SER A 64 13.91 -5.15 -1.33
CA SER A 64 13.95 -6.06 -2.48
C SER A 64 12.54 -6.36 -2.99
N ALA A 65 12.43 -6.68 -4.29
CA ALA A 65 11.16 -7.05 -4.90
C ALA A 65 10.44 -8.21 -4.19
N GLU A 66 11.19 -9.15 -3.60
CA GLU A 66 10.63 -10.24 -2.79
C GLU A 66 9.91 -9.72 -1.54
N VAL A 67 10.47 -8.72 -0.87
CA VAL A 67 9.85 -8.10 0.32
C VAL A 67 8.58 -7.35 -0.08
N CYS A 68 8.61 -6.59 -1.18
CA CYS A 68 7.43 -5.87 -1.66
C CYS A 68 6.29 -6.84 -2.04
N LYS A 69 6.63 -7.97 -2.69
CA LYS A 69 5.66 -9.04 -3.00
C LYS A 69 5.07 -9.64 -1.72
N ALA A 70 5.90 -9.92 -0.72
CA ALA A 70 5.44 -10.47 0.55
C ALA A 70 4.57 -9.49 1.34
N GLN A 71 4.88 -8.18 1.32
CA GLN A 71 4.06 -7.15 1.93
C GLN A 71 2.67 -7.08 1.29
N LYS A 72 2.59 -7.12 -0.04
CA LYS A 72 1.31 -7.21 -0.75
C LYS A 72 0.57 -8.51 -0.41
N ALA A 73 1.27 -9.64 -0.37
CA ALA A 73 0.67 -10.92 -0.01
C ALA A 73 0.10 -10.91 1.41
N MET A 74 0.76 -10.23 2.35
CA MET A 74 0.28 -10.04 3.71
C MET A 74 -1.05 -9.27 3.77
N LEU A 75 -1.17 -8.19 2.99
CA LEU A 75 -2.44 -7.45 2.89
C LEU A 75 -3.57 -8.32 2.34
N ASN A 76 -3.31 -9.10 1.29
CA ASN A 76 -4.33 -10.00 0.75
C ASN A 76 -4.69 -11.14 1.71
N ALA A 77 -3.72 -11.61 2.50
CA ALA A 77 -3.93 -12.65 3.50
C ALA A 77 -4.71 -12.14 4.72
N SER A 78 -4.63 -10.85 5.03
CA SER A 78 -5.34 -10.29 6.18
C SER A 78 -6.86 -10.39 6.04
N GLU A 79 -7.37 -10.29 4.81
CA GLU A 79 -8.78 -10.48 4.47
C GLU A 79 -9.24 -11.95 4.54
N GLN A 80 -8.30 -12.90 4.52
CA GLN A 80 -8.58 -14.34 4.50
C GLN A 80 -8.49 -15.01 5.88
N GLY A 81 -7.90 -14.33 6.87
CA GLY A 81 -7.80 -14.81 8.26
C GLY A 81 -6.38 -15.19 8.69
N GLU A 82 -6.27 -15.67 9.94
CA GLU A 82 -4.98 -15.82 10.64
C GLU A 82 -4.04 -16.84 9.98
N GLU A 83 -4.52 -18.00 9.56
CA GLU A 83 -3.67 -19.03 8.93
C GLU A 83 -3.04 -18.55 7.63
N ALA A 84 -3.76 -17.76 6.81
CA ALA A 84 -3.21 -17.18 5.60
C ALA A 84 -2.06 -16.19 5.92
N GLN A 85 -2.22 -15.39 6.97
CA GLN A 85 -1.17 -14.48 7.44
C GLN A 85 0.06 -15.27 7.94
N LEU A 86 -0.15 -16.31 8.74
CA LEU A 86 0.93 -17.16 9.24
C LEU A 86 1.69 -17.85 8.10
N ALA A 87 1.00 -18.27 7.04
CA ALA A 87 1.64 -18.84 5.86
C ALA A 87 2.61 -17.85 5.19
N VAL A 88 2.18 -16.59 5.03
CA VAL A 88 3.05 -15.53 4.50
C VAL A 88 4.24 -15.28 5.43
N ILE A 89 4.02 -15.19 6.74
CA ILE A 89 5.11 -14.98 7.72
C ILE A 89 6.13 -16.12 7.63
N ARG A 90 5.66 -17.38 7.68
CA ARG A 90 6.51 -18.58 7.58
C ARG A 90 7.34 -18.58 6.30
N SER A 91 6.81 -18.03 5.20
CA SER A 91 7.54 -17.96 3.92
C SER A 91 8.74 -17.00 3.92
N VAL A 92 8.70 -15.93 4.73
CA VAL A 92 9.73 -14.87 4.73
C VAL A 92 10.60 -14.84 5.98
N TRP A 93 10.10 -15.38 7.09
CA TRP A 93 10.80 -15.40 8.37
C TRP A 93 12.01 -16.33 8.32
N GLY A 94 13.16 -15.85 8.80
CA GLY A 94 14.46 -16.49 8.67
C GLY A 94 15.12 -16.32 7.28
N GLY A 95 14.45 -15.66 6.34
CA GLY A 95 14.94 -15.40 4.99
C GLY A 95 16.13 -14.42 4.95
N LYS A 96 16.84 -14.40 3.81
CA LYS A 96 18.02 -13.55 3.59
C LYS A 96 17.70 -12.07 3.81
N ALA A 97 16.59 -11.59 3.24
CA ALA A 97 16.19 -10.19 3.36
C ALA A 97 15.91 -9.79 4.82
N GLN A 98 15.24 -10.64 5.59
CA GLN A 98 14.98 -10.38 7.01
C GLN A 98 16.27 -10.34 7.83
N LYS A 99 17.16 -11.33 7.64
CA LYS A 99 18.46 -11.38 8.34
C LYS A 99 19.30 -10.15 8.04
N GLN A 100 19.34 -9.71 6.78
CA GLN A 100 20.04 -8.49 6.38
C GLN A 100 19.43 -7.24 7.01
N ALA A 101 18.11 -7.14 7.09
CA ALA A 101 17.44 -6.02 7.74
C ALA A 101 17.76 -5.95 9.24
N ILE A 102 17.72 -7.09 9.94
CA ILE A 102 18.09 -7.19 11.36
C ILE A 102 19.56 -6.81 11.56
N GLN A 103 20.47 -7.31 10.73
CA GLN A 103 21.89 -7.00 10.79
C GLN A 103 22.15 -5.48 10.64
N ARG A 104 21.53 -4.84 9.64
CA ARG A 104 21.63 -3.38 9.44
C ARG A 104 21.14 -2.60 10.67
N GLN A 105 20.07 -3.05 11.30
CA GLN A 105 19.57 -2.40 12.52
C GLN A 105 20.52 -2.58 13.70
N LEU A 106 21.09 -3.77 13.89
CA LEU A 106 22.08 -4.04 14.93
C LEU A 106 23.31 -3.13 14.77
N GLU A 107 23.84 -3.03 13.55
CA GLU A 107 24.98 -2.15 13.23
C GLU A 107 24.67 -0.67 13.51
N ALA A 108 23.48 -0.20 13.15
CA ALA A 108 23.05 1.16 13.41
C ALA A 108 22.99 1.46 14.93
N VAL A 109 22.51 0.52 15.74
CA VAL A 109 22.46 0.66 17.20
C VAL A 109 23.85 0.67 17.82
N VAL A 110 24.75 -0.21 17.38
CA VAL A 110 26.15 -0.26 17.85
C VAL A 110 26.89 1.05 17.54
N ASN A 111 26.77 1.55 16.31
CA ASN A 111 27.40 2.80 15.90
C ASN A 111 26.86 4.02 16.66
N LYS A 112 25.59 4.02 17.07
CA LYS A 112 25.00 5.08 17.90
C LYS A 112 25.53 5.07 19.34
N LYS A 113 25.89 3.91 19.88
CA LYS A 113 26.52 3.79 21.22
C LYS A 113 27.99 4.22 21.21
N SER A 114 28.71 4.03 20.11
CA SER A 114 30.12 4.42 19.97
C SER A 114 30.34 5.94 19.79
N ARG A 115 29.29 6.67 19.39
CA ARG A 115 29.31 8.15 19.22
C ARG A 115 28.84 8.93 20.46
N LYS A 116 28.55 8.25 21.57
CA LYS A 116 28.24 8.87 22.87
C LYS A 116 29.38 8.60 23.83
#